data_AF-A0A845L8Y8-F1
#
_entry.id   AF-A0A845L8Y8-F1
#
_cell.length_a   1.000
_cell.length_b   1.000
_cell.length_c   1.000
_cell.angle_alpha   90.00
_cell.angle_beta   90.00
_cell.angle_gamma   90.00
#
_symmetry.space_group_name_H-M   'P 1'
#
loop_
_entity.id
_entity.type
_entity.pdbx_description
1 polymer ?
#
loop_
_entity_poly.entity_id
_entity_poly.type
_entity_poly.pdbx_seq_one_letter_code
_entity_poly.pdbx_strand_id
1 'polypeptide(L)'
;MRNQEDWKACRTCKKHGKKELVGQVTPEERDEIRFLYERKNGLLELSLTLNKLPEQELENSGLYHKLVHDISDISARFQRWWDEKSQTYRWKNVDGGSWEIDFDSCNIFLRQ
;
A
#
# COMPACT_ATOMS: atom_id res chain seq x y z
N MET A 1 -16.83 -51.66 -9.51
CA MET A 1 -17.95 -50.69 -9.46
C MET A 1 -17.62 -49.62 -8.41
N ARG A 2 -18.36 -48.50 -8.35
CA ARG A 2 -18.04 -47.27 -7.58
C ARG A 2 -17.84 -47.44 -6.07
N ASN A 3 -16.90 -46.67 -5.52
CA ASN A 3 -17.06 -45.68 -4.42
C ASN A 3 -15.74 -44.86 -4.32
N GLN A 4 -15.62 -43.54 -4.08
CA GLN A 4 -16.48 -42.47 -3.52
C GLN A 4 -16.76 -42.57 -2.01
N GLU A 5 -16.78 -41.49 -1.20
CA GLU A 5 -15.88 -40.28 -1.21
C GLU A 5 -14.55 -40.66 -0.45
N ASP A 6 -13.66 -39.83 0.11
CA ASP A 6 -13.52 -38.37 0.25
C ASP A 6 -12.05 -37.92 0.46
N TRP A 7 -11.76 -36.63 0.25
CA TRP A 7 -10.71 -35.89 0.99
C TRP A 7 -11.05 -34.39 1.11
N LYS A 8 -12.22 -34.03 1.65
CA LYS A 8 -12.54 -32.63 2.02
C LYS A 8 -11.70 -32.16 3.21
N ALA A 9 -10.45 -31.80 2.98
CA ALA A 9 -9.57 -31.27 4.02
C ALA A 9 -8.52 -30.26 3.53
N CYS A 10 -8.94 -29.11 3.01
CA CYS A 10 -8.19 -27.87 3.25
C CYS A 10 -9.09 -26.63 3.23
N ARG A 11 -9.51 -26.16 4.43
CA ARG A 11 -10.26 -24.91 4.58
C ARG A 11 -9.29 -23.72 4.60
N THR A 12 -8.82 -23.27 3.43
CA THR A 12 -8.50 -21.85 3.17
C THR A 12 -8.12 -21.64 1.70
N CYS A 13 -9.12 -21.44 0.84
CA CYS A 13 -8.88 -20.70 -0.40
C CYS A 13 -8.57 -19.24 -0.03
N LYS A 14 -7.30 -18.95 0.24
CA LYS A 14 -6.79 -17.57 0.16
C LYS A 14 -7.14 -17.06 -1.23
N LYS A 15 -8.00 -16.05 -1.31
CA LYS A 15 -8.30 -15.35 -2.57
C LYS A 15 -7.02 -14.63 -3.01
N HIS A 16 -6.19 -15.31 -3.79
CA HIS A 16 -5.08 -14.67 -4.47
C HIS A 16 -5.70 -13.80 -5.56
N GLY A 17 -5.84 -12.51 -5.27
CA GLY A 17 -6.23 -11.52 -6.27
C GLY A 17 -5.27 -11.60 -7.46
N LYS A 18 -5.81 -11.50 -8.67
CA LYS A 18 -5.03 -11.70 -9.88
C LYS A 18 -4.07 -10.52 -10.03
N LYS A 19 -2.76 -10.81 -10.07
CA LYS A 19 -1.73 -9.81 -10.37
C LYS A 19 -1.31 -9.92 -11.83
N GLU A 20 -1.31 -8.80 -12.53
CA GLU A 20 -0.89 -8.68 -13.93
C GLU A 20 0.29 -7.69 -13.98
N LEU A 21 1.41 -8.05 -14.61
CA LEU A 21 2.54 -7.14 -14.82
C LEU A 21 2.10 -6.07 -15.84
N VAL A 22 2.11 -4.80 -15.45
CA VAL A 22 1.65 -3.67 -16.28
C VAL A 22 2.75 -2.66 -16.63
N GLY A 23 3.92 -2.78 -16.01
CA GLY A 23 5.09 -1.97 -16.35
C GLY A 23 6.28 -2.24 -15.43
N GLN A 24 7.32 -1.43 -15.60
CA GLN A 24 8.50 -1.40 -14.75
C GLN A 24 8.93 0.07 -14.62
N VAL A 25 9.43 0.47 -13.44
CA VAL A 25 9.99 1.81 -13.18
C VAL A 25 11.52 1.73 -13.07
N THR A 26 12.21 2.88 -13.11
CA THR A 26 13.67 2.88 -12.86
C THR A 26 13.97 2.64 -11.38
N PRO A 27 15.21 2.24 -11.01
CA PRO A 27 15.64 2.13 -9.62
C PRO A 27 15.47 3.43 -8.83
N GLU A 28 15.70 4.57 -9.46
CA GLU A 28 15.56 5.91 -8.86
C GLU A 28 14.08 6.21 -8.55
N GLU A 29 13.19 6.00 -9.51
CA GLU A 29 11.73 6.16 -9.33
C GLU A 29 11.18 5.21 -8.26
N ARG A 30 11.67 3.95 -8.24
CA ARG A 30 11.36 3.00 -7.17
C ARG A 30 11.80 3.53 -5.81
N ASP A 31 12.99 4.13 -5.69
CA ASP A 31 13.51 4.62 -4.42
C ASP A 31 12.76 5.90 -3.95
N GLU A 32 12.25 6.74 -4.86
CA GLU A 32 11.29 7.82 -4.54
C GLU A 32 10.04 7.28 -3.84
N ILE A 33 9.36 6.28 -4.44
CA ILE A 33 8.12 5.73 -3.87
C ILE A 33 8.39 4.87 -2.64
N ARG A 34 9.57 4.23 -2.53
CA ARG A 34 10.01 3.53 -1.31
C ARG A 34 10.15 4.51 -0.15
N PHE A 35 10.82 5.65 -0.35
CA PHE A 35 10.95 6.69 0.68
C PHE A 35 9.59 7.19 1.16
N LEU A 36 8.64 7.45 0.24
CA LEU A 36 7.29 7.87 0.59
C LEU A 36 6.53 6.78 1.36
N TYR A 37 6.69 5.51 0.98
CA TYR A 37 6.10 4.35 1.67
C TYR A 37 6.63 4.19 3.10
N GLU A 38 7.95 4.19 3.27
CA GLU A 38 8.62 4.06 4.57
C GLU A 38 8.26 5.25 5.49
N ARG A 39 8.26 6.47 4.95
CA ARG A 39 7.85 7.67 5.71
C ARG A 39 6.39 7.59 6.13
N LYS A 40 5.49 7.13 5.26
CA LYS A 40 4.07 6.92 5.58
C LYS A 40 3.90 5.90 6.71
N ASN A 41 4.55 4.74 6.61
CA ASN A 41 4.49 3.70 7.63
C ASN A 41 5.02 4.21 8.98
N GLY A 42 6.17 4.89 9.00
CA GLY A 42 6.71 5.46 10.24
C GLY A 42 5.78 6.47 10.93
N LEU A 43 5.04 7.27 10.17
CA LEU A 43 4.03 8.19 10.70
C LEU A 43 2.77 7.46 11.20
N LEU A 44 2.38 6.35 10.56
CA LEU A 44 1.25 5.52 11.01
C LEU A 44 1.58 4.74 12.30
N GLU A 45 2.77 4.16 12.42
CA GLU A 45 3.20 3.52 13.68
C GLU A 45 3.34 4.54 14.83
N LEU A 46 3.76 5.76 14.52
CA LEU A 46 3.75 6.86 15.49
C LEU A 46 2.33 7.23 15.91
N SER A 47 1.35 7.30 15.00
CA SER A 47 -0.04 7.62 15.37
C SER A 47 -0.67 6.52 16.24
N LEU A 48 -0.40 5.24 15.93
CA LEU A 48 -0.78 4.11 16.78
C LEU A 48 -0.13 4.14 18.17
N THR A 49 1.02 4.79 18.31
CA THR A 49 1.69 5.00 19.60
C THR A 49 1.08 6.17 20.37
N LEU A 50 0.82 7.31 19.73
CA LEU A 50 0.17 8.46 20.36
C LEU A 50 -1.27 8.16 20.79
N ASN A 51 -2.01 7.35 20.04
CA ASN A 51 -3.38 6.92 20.38
C ASN A 51 -3.47 6.05 21.65
N LYS A 52 -2.34 5.68 22.28
CA LYS A 52 -2.28 4.99 23.58
C LYS A 52 -2.07 5.93 24.76
N LEU A 53 -1.79 7.22 24.50
CA LEU A 53 -1.64 8.24 25.54
C LEU A 53 -3.02 8.67 26.08
N PRO A 54 -3.10 9.16 27.33
CA PRO A 54 -4.31 9.79 27.85
C PRO A 54 -4.75 10.97 26.97
N GLU A 55 -6.07 11.11 26.77
CA GLU A 55 -6.69 12.11 25.89
C GLU A 55 -6.22 13.55 26.21
N GLN A 56 -6.13 13.88 27.51
CA GLN A 56 -5.59 15.13 28.05
C GLN A 56 -4.11 15.41 27.75
N GLU A 57 -3.29 14.40 27.41
CA GLU A 57 -1.92 14.60 26.90
C GLU A 57 -1.90 14.80 25.38
N LEU A 58 -2.85 14.19 24.66
CA LEU A 58 -2.99 14.29 23.22
C LEU A 58 -3.51 15.68 22.79
N GLU A 59 -4.57 16.17 23.44
CA GLU A 59 -5.21 17.48 23.16
C GLU A 59 -4.27 18.66 23.40
N ASN A 60 -3.46 18.60 24.47
CA ASN A 60 -2.46 19.63 24.78
C ASN A 60 -1.26 19.61 23.81
N SER A 61 -1.17 18.61 22.93
CA SER A 61 -0.06 18.46 22.01
C SER A 61 -0.37 19.06 20.62
N GLY A 62 0.34 20.14 20.28
CA GLY A 62 0.50 20.55 18.87
C GLY A 62 1.19 19.48 18.01
N LEU A 63 1.63 18.37 18.61
CA LEU A 63 2.18 17.18 17.96
C LEU A 63 1.12 16.41 17.19
N TYR A 64 -0.09 16.21 17.73
CA TYR A 64 -1.14 15.47 17.02
C TYR A 64 -1.55 16.18 15.72
N HIS A 65 -1.80 17.49 15.78
CA HIS A 65 -2.12 18.28 14.58
C HIS A 65 -1.00 18.22 13.54
N LYS A 66 0.28 18.34 13.95
CA LYS A 66 1.43 18.20 13.04
C LYS A 66 1.52 16.80 12.45
N LEU A 67 1.26 15.74 13.23
CA LEU A 67 1.27 14.37 12.74
C LEU A 67 0.16 14.11 11.71
N VAL A 68 -1.06 14.58 11.97
CA VAL A 68 -2.18 14.46 11.03
C VAL A 68 -1.90 15.23 9.73
N HIS A 69 -1.31 16.42 9.83
CA HIS A 69 -0.84 17.19 8.69
C HIS A 69 0.20 16.39 7.88
N ASP A 70 1.28 15.91 8.52
CA ASP A 70 2.35 15.17 7.85
C ASP A 70 1.86 13.85 7.20
N ILE A 71 0.93 13.13 7.84
CA ILE A 71 0.29 11.94 7.27
C ILE A 71 -0.51 12.29 6.01
N SER A 72 -1.24 13.41 6.03
CA SER A 72 -2.03 13.90 4.90
C SER A 72 -1.12 14.29 3.73
N ASP A 73 -0.07 15.07 4.01
CA ASP A 73 0.94 15.53 3.06
C ASP A 73 1.67 14.37 2.37
N ILE A 74 2.14 13.40 3.14
CA ILE A 74 2.83 12.22 2.60
C ILE A 74 1.86 11.32 1.83
N SER A 75 0.61 11.17 2.28
CA SER A 75 -0.40 10.40 1.54
C SER A 75 -0.75 11.04 0.20
N ALA A 76 -0.86 12.36 0.13
CA ALA A 76 -1.10 13.10 -1.11
C ALA A 76 0.09 12.98 -2.09
N ARG A 77 1.34 13.06 -1.59
CA ARG A 77 2.54 12.84 -2.43
C ARG A 77 2.67 11.41 -2.93
N PHE A 78 2.36 10.43 -2.07
CA PHE A 78 2.35 9.01 -2.43
C PHE A 78 1.32 8.73 -3.54
N GLN A 79 0.10 9.24 -3.41
CA GLN A 79 -0.94 9.09 -4.44
C GLN A 79 -0.53 9.78 -5.74
N ARG A 80 -0.03 11.03 -5.68
CA ARG A 80 0.42 11.77 -6.85
C ARG A 80 1.48 11.03 -7.66
N TRP A 81 2.45 10.39 -6.99
CA TRP A 81 3.47 9.60 -7.69
C TRP A 81 2.84 8.45 -8.49
N TRP A 82 1.85 7.73 -7.93
CA TRP A 82 1.12 6.69 -8.66
C TRP A 82 0.34 7.26 -9.86
N ASP A 83 -0.33 8.40 -9.68
CA ASP A 83 -1.10 9.07 -10.73
C ASP A 83 -0.18 9.57 -11.86
N GLU A 84 0.98 10.14 -11.54
CA GLU A 84 1.97 10.64 -12.50
C GLU A 84 2.63 9.49 -13.28
N LYS A 85 3.19 8.48 -12.60
CA LYS A 85 3.90 7.37 -13.28
C LYS A 85 2.95 6.49 -14.09
N SER A 86 1.73 6.24 -13.61
CA SER A 86 0.73 5.49 -14.38
C SER A 86 0.32 6.19 -15.67
N GLN A 87 0.26 7.53 -15.69
CA GLN A 87 0.02 8.32 -16.90
C GLN A 87 1.25 8.31 -17.83
N THR A 88 2.46 8.53 -17.29
CA THR A 88 3.71 8.54 -18.06
C THR A 88 3.95 7.22 -18.77
N TYR A 89 3.85 6.11 -18.06
CA TYR A 89 4.05 4.75 -18.61
C TYR A 89 2.79 4.11 -19.18
N ARG A 90 1.64 4.78 -19.09
CA ARG A 90 0.32 4.33 -19.56
C ARG A 90 -0.06 2.94 -19.03
N TRP A 91 0.14 2.73 -17.73
CA TRP A 91 -0.21 1.45 -17.10
C TRP A 91 -1.69 1.16 -17.23
N LYS A 92 -2.00 -0.12 -17.45
CA LYS A 92 -3.38 -0.62 -17.43
C LYS A 92 -4.02 -0.31 -16.07
N ASN A 93 -5.24 0.22 -16.13
CA ASN A 93 -6.12 0.45 -14.99
C ASN A 93 -7.44 -0.32 -15.21
N VAL A 94 -8.12 -0.74 -14.14
CA VAL A 94 -9.48 -1.27 -14.16
C VAL A 94 -10.24 -0.79 -12.93
N ASP A 95 -11.55 -0.67 -13.04
CA ASP A 95 -12.40 -0.27 -11.92
C ASP A 95 -12.22 -1.21 -10.71
N GLY A 96 -11.92 -0.63 -9.55
CA GLY A 96 -11.65 -1.37 -8.31
C GLY A 96 -10.26 -2.04 -8.23
N GLY A 97 -9.42 -1.91 -9.26
CA GLY A 97 -8.04 -2.39 -9.23
C GLY A 97 -7.10 -1.45 -8.48
N SER A 98 -5.93 -1.96 -8.08
CA SER A 98 -4.87 -1.17 -7.45
C SER A 98 -3.49 -1.55 -8.01
N TRP A 99 -2.60 -0.58 -8.17
CA TRP A 99 -1.20 -0.87 -8.49
C TRP A 99 -0.39 -1.25 -7.24
N GLU A 100 0.55 -2.18 -7.42
CA GLU A 100 1.54 -2.59 -6.43
C GLU A 100 2.92 -2.61 -7.09
N ILE A 101 3.96 -2.17 -6.38
CA ILE A 101 5.36 -2.24 -6.83
C ILE A 101 6.09 -3.39 -6.14
N ASP A 102 6.87 -4.14 -6.91
CA ASP A 102 7.91 -5.02 -6.42
C ASP A 102 9.21 -4.21 -6.26
N PHE A 103 9.64 -4.06 -5.01
CA PHE A 103 10.79 -3.22 -4.65
C PHE A 103 12.15 -3.86 -4.98
N ASP A 104 12.21 -5.13 -5.35
CA ASP A 104 13.48 -5.78 -5.72
C ASP A 104 13.70 -5.71 -7.23
N SER A 105 12.65 -5.91 -8.02
CA SER A 105 12.67 -5.95 -9.49
C SER A 105 12.20 -4.68 -10.20
N CYS A 106 11.73 -3.68 -9.45
CA CYS A 106 11.08 -2.46 -9.95
C CYS A 106 9.80 -2.69 -10.79
N ASN A 107 9.23 -3.90 -10.74
CA ASN A 107 8.06 -4.27 -11.53
C ASN A 107 6.78 -3.69 -10.93
N ILE A 108 5.86 -3.25 -11.78
CA ILE A 108 4.55 -2.70 -11.40
C ILE A 108 3.46 -3.69 -11.81
N PHE A 109 2.65 -4.08 -10.83
CA PHE A 109 1.56 -5.02 -10.99
C PHE A 109 0.21 -4.34 -10.78
N LEU A 110 -0.76 -4.66 -11.63
CA LEU A 110 -2.17 -4.37 -11.36
C LEU A 110 -2.79 -5.55 -10.63
N ARG A 111 -3.39 -5.29 -9.47
CA ARG A 111 -4.10 -6.26 -8.64
C ARG A 111 -5.62 -6.09 -8.77
N GLN A 112 -6.32 -7.23 -8.85
CA GLN A 112 -7.77 -7.38 -9.03
C GLN A 112 -8.31 -8.48 -8.10
#